data_AF-A0A1I8AG82-F1
#
_entry.id   AF-A0A1I8AG82-F1
#
_cell.length_a   1.000
_cell.length_b   1.000
_cell.length_c   1.000
_cell.angle_alpha   90.00
_cell.angle_beta   90.00
_cell.angle_gamma   90.00
#
_symmetry.space_group_name_H-M   'P 1'
#
loop_
_entity.id
_entity.type
_entity.pdbx_description
1 polymer ?
#
loop_
_entity_poly.entity_id
_entity_poly.type
_entity_poly.pdbx_seq_one_letter_code
_entity_poly.pdbx_strand_id
1 'polypeptide(L)'
;MKEEHKGVLFRYSNKLGINSRPNAWTLFFGKQIYEMGKNPYTGEILPDLNVTMHCDRPNDNENFWMHRFRDLGYHTLMADDWGSNAIAYPYCWGFLRPPAKHYMTPFQRRREEIDAVMLTNTSAELCHETFQYTSGYLEQFMAAYKNESQLGFIWNSNLAHDYQNGLYHADDHFYRM
;
A
#
# COMPACT_ATOMS: atom_id res chain seq x y z
N MET A 1 19.85 -10.55 -5.52
CA MET A 1 19.14 -10.41 -4.20
C MET A 1 20.02 -10.58 -2.96
N LYS A 2 20.45 -11.79 -2.55
CA LYS A 2 21.29 -11.96 -1.34
C LYS A 2 22.71 -11.40 -1.50
N GLU A 3 23.34 -11.71 -2.62
CA GLU A 3 24.72 -11.31 -2.90
C GLU A 3 24.80 -9.85 -3.38
N GLU A 4 23.92 -9.46 -4.32
CA GLU A 4 23.93 -8.11 -4.91
C GLU A 4 23.26 -7.03 -4.05
N HIS A 5 22.15 -7.35 -3.37
CA HIS A 5 21.33 -6.36 -2.64
C HIS A 5 21.37 -6.53 -1.12
N LYS A 6 22.22 -7.44 -0.61
CA LYS A 6 22.35 -7.75 0.83
C LYS A 6 21.02 -8.03 1.54
N GLY A 7 20.02 -8.52 0.80
CA GLY A 7 18.66 -8.76 1.30
C GLY A 7 18.49 -10.13 1.95
N VAL A 8 17.47 -10.27 2.79
CA VAL A 8 17.03 -11.56 3.35
C VAL A 8 15.75 -12.01 2.67
N LEU A 9 15.75 -13.22 2.12
CA LEU A 9 14.58 -13.81 1.47
C LEU A 9 13.79 -14.69 2.44
N PHE A 10 12.52 -14.37 2.65
CA PHE A 10 11.57 -15.19 3.38
C PHE A 10 10.84 -16.14 2.42
N ARG A 11 11.30 -17.40 2.36
CA ARG A 11 10.79 -18.39 1.38
C ARG A 11 9.33 -18.80 1.59
N TYR A 12 8.83 -18.65 2.81
CA TYR A 12 7.48 -19.09 3.20
C TYR A 12 6.64 -17.91 3.69
N SER A 13 6.74 -16.77 3.00
CA SER A 13 5.89 -15.59 3.24
C SER A 13 4.59 -15.73 2.44
N ASN A 14 3.55 -16.20 3.10
CA ASN A 14 2.26 -16.45 2.46
C ASN A 14 1.34 -15.24 2.56
N LYS A 15 0.56 -15.02 1.51
CA LYS A 15 -0.58 -14.08 1.53
C LYS A 15 -1.76 -14.72 2.26
N LEU A 16 -2.55 -13.92 2.98
CA LEU A 16 -3.76 -14.39 3.65
C LEU A 16 -4.89 -14.68 2.65
N GLY A 17 -5.07 -13.81 1.66
CA GLY A 17 -6.17 -13.90 0.72
C GLY A 17 -5.77 -13.59 -0.71
N ILE A 18 -6.66 -13.87 -1.66
CA ILE A 18 -6.40 -13.62 -3.08
C ILE A 18 -6.38 -12.12 -3.39
N ASN A 19 -7.28 -11.36 -2.77
CA ASN A 19 -7.47 -9.93 -3.01
C ASN A 19 -6.56 -9.05 -2.13
N SER A 20 -6.35 -7.79 -2.49
CA SER A 20 -5.51 -6.83 -1.75
C SER A 20 -5.96 -6.64 -0.31
N ARG A 21 -7.27 -6.56 -0.08
CA ARG A 21 -7.85 -6.20 1.21
C ARG A 21 -7.57 -7.14 2.38
N PRO A 22 -7.78 -8.47 2.30
CA PRO A 22 -7.42 -9.37 3.39
C PRO A 22 -5.93 -9.27 3.74
N ASN A 23 -5.06 -9.11 2.74
CA ASN A 23 -3.63 -8.94 2.96
C ASN A 23 -3.31 -7.60 3.64
N ALA A 24 -3.96 -6.51 3.22
CA ALA A 24 -3.81 -5.20 3.85
C ALA A 24 -4.26 -5.20 5.31
N TRP A 25 -5.37 -5.87 5.65
CA TRP A 25 -5.86 -5.97 7.02
C TRP A 25 -4.85 -6.67 7.95
N THR A 26 -4.27 -7.78 7.49
CA THR A 26 -3.25 -8.49 8.25
C THR A 26 -1.97 -7.68 8.35
N LEU A 27 -1.54 -7.03 7.27
CA LEU A 27 -0.34 -6.20 7.26
C LEU A 27 -0.47 -4.94 8.14
N PHE A 28 -1.62 -4.29 8.12
CA PHE A 28 -1.83 -2.99 8.77
C PHE A 28 -2.23 -3.11 10.23
N PHE A 29 -3.04 -4.11 10.56
CA PHE A 29 -3.68 -4.21 11.88
C PHE A 29 -3.34 -5.51 12.61
N GLY A 30 -2.63 -6.44 11.95
CA GLY A 30 -2.39 -7.78 12.51
C GLY A 30 -3.68 -8.59 12.67
N LYS A 31 -4.72 -8.27 11.88
CA LYS A 31 -6.03 -8.92 11.94
C LYS A 31 -6.30 -9.71 10.67
N GLN A 32 -6.87 -10.88 10.85
CA GLN A 32 -7.31 -11.78 9.80
C GLN A 32 -8.81 -11.61 9.56
N ILE A 33 -9.21 -11.42 8.30
CA ILE A 33 -10.62 -11.25 7.92
C ILE A 33 -11.17 -12.42 7.11
N TYR A 34 -10.31 -13.35 6.69
CA TYR A 34 -10.66 -14.58 5.98
C TYR A 34 -10.43 -15.77 6.89
N GLU A 35 -11.25 -16.80 6.76
CA GLU A 35 -11.00 -18.09 7.39
C GLU A 35 -9.85 -18.79 6.68
N MET A 36 -8.91 -19.36 7.45
CA MET A 36 -7.94 -20.29 6.91
C MET A 36 -8.30 -21.69 7.38
N GLY A 37 -8.81 -22.50 6.47
CA GLY A 37 -9.11 -23.89 6.75
C GLY A 37 -7.88 -24.69 7.17
N LYS A 38 -8.12 -25.81 7.85
CA LYS A 38 -7.06 -26.74 8.29
C LYS A 38 -6.20 -27.18 7.09
N ASN A 39 -4.88 -27.11 7.25
CA ASN A 39 -3.92 -27.56 6.24
C ASN A 39 -2.78 -28.38 6.91
N PRO A 40 -1.84 -28.97 6.14
CA PRO A 40 -0.76 -29.78 6.70
C PRO A 40 0.20 -29.06 7.66
N TYR A 41 0.23 -27.73 7.66
CA TYR A 41 1.16 -26.92 8.44
C TYR A 41 0.48 -26.23 9.64
N THR A 42 -0.81 -25.90 9.54
CA THR A 42 -1.55 -25.20 10.59
C THR A 42 -2.95 -25.77 10.76
N GLY A 43 -3.46 -25.70 12.00
CA GLY A 43 -4.88 -25.90 12.27
C GLY A 43 -5.76 -24.85 11.57
N GLU A 44 -7.08 -25.00 11.73
CA GLU A 44 -8.03 -23.98 11.32
C GLU A 44 -7.79 -22.69 12.09
N ILE A 45 -7.80 -21.56 11.38
CA ILE A 45 -7.68 -20.22 11.96
C ILE A 45 -8.91 -19.44 11.53
N LEU A 46 -9.74 -19.11 12.52
CA LEU A 46 -10.95 -18.32 12.34
C LEU A 46 -10.61 -16.83 12.18
N PRO A 47 -11.42 -16.07 11.45
CA PRO A 47 -11.18 -14.64 11.28
C PRO A 47 -11.42 -13.85 12.56
N ASP A 48 -10.60 -12.83 12.80
CA ASP A 48 -10.74 -11.87 13.91
C ASP A 48 -11.95 -10.94 13.72
N LEU A 49 -12.32 -10.70 12.46
CA LEU A 49 -13.46 -9.87 12.07
C LEU A 49 -14.38 -10.64 11.14
N ASN A 50 -15.68 -10.49 11.32
CA ASN A 50 -16.64 -11.06 10.37
C ASN A 50 -16.63 -10.29 9.03
N VAL A 51 -17.34 -10.83 8.04
CA VAL A 51 -17.34 -10.36 6.65
C VAL A 51 -17.82 -8.90 6.51
N THR A 52 -18.55 -8.34 7.47
CA THR A 52 -19.06 -6.95 7.37
C THR A 52 -18.25 -5.96 8.21
N MET A 53 -17.74 -6.37 9.37
CA MET A 53 -17.07 -5.49 10.35
C MET A 53 -15.80 -4.81 9.83
N HIS A 54 -15.15 -5.37 8.82
CA HIS A 54 -13.94 -4.79 8.26
C HIS A 54 -14.24 -3.68 7.25
N CYS A 55 -15.52 -3.41 6.91
CA CYS A 55 -15.99 -2.45 5.92
C CYS A 55 -17.02 -1.44 6.45
N ASP A 56 -17.65 -1.70 7.59
CA ASP A 56 -18.84 -0.98 8.05
C ASP A 56 -18.55 0.37 8.72
N ARG A 57 -17.31 0.60 9.16
CA ARG A 57 -16.88 1.80 9.87
C ARG A 57 -15.45 2.23 9.51
N PRO A 58 -15.08 3.49 9.76
CA PRO A 58 -13.70 3.95 9.62
C PRO A 58 -12.69 3.19 10.47
N ASN A 59 -11.47 3.05 9.95
CA ASN A 59 -10.39 2.27 10.55
C ASN A 59 -9.59 3.05 11.62
N ASP A 60 -10.02 4.26 11.99
CA ASP A 60 -9.31 5.15 12.92
C ASP A 60 -9.10 4.56 14.32
N ASN A 61 -9.98 3.65 14.74
CA ASN A 61 -9.89 2.97 16.05
C ASN A 61 -9.03 1.69 16.01
N GLU A 62 -8.56 1.29 14.83
CA GLU A 62 -7.69 0.13 14.69
C GLU A 62 -6.26 0.48 15.08
N ASN A 63 -5.51 -0.52 15.58
CA ASN A 63 -4.10 -0.34 15.94
C ASN A 63 -3.22 -0.34 14.69
N PHE A 64 -3.27 0.76 13.95
CA PHE A 64 -2.47 0.94 12.76
C PHE A 64 -1.03 1.35 13.12
N TRP A 65 -0.06 0.53 12.76
CA TRP A 65 1.34 0.77 13.13
C TRP A 65 1.87 2.13 12.65
N MET A 66 1.42 2.64 11.50
CA MET A 66 1.90 3.94 10.98
C MET A 66 1.55 5.10 11.93
N HIS A 67 0.39 5.04 12.58
CA HIS A 67 0.02 6.03 13.59
C HIS A 67 0.99 6.02 14.77
N ARG A 68 1.41 4.83 15.22
CA ARG A 68 2.39 4.71 16.30
C ARG A 68 3.74 5.32 15.92
N PHE A 69 4.24 5.07 14.72
CA PHE A 69 5.50 5.70 14.26
C PHE A 69 5.38 7.21 14.15
N ARG A 70 4.25 7.71 13.63
CA ARG A 70 3.97 9.14 13.60
C ARG A 70 4.01 9.75 15.00
N ASP A 71 3.37 9.11 15.96
CA ASP A 71 3.26 9.60 17.34
C ASP A 71 4.60 9.49 18.10
N LEU A 72 5.49 8.58 17.68
CA LEU A 72 6.90 8.50 18.12
C LEU A 72 7.81 9.56 17.48
N GLY A 73 7.27 10.44 16.62
CA GLY A 73 8.01 11.54 16.01
C GLY A 73 8.57 11.25 14.62
N TYR A 74 8.41 10.05 14.07
CA TYR A 74 8.89 9.73 12.73
C TYR A 74 8.19 10.61 11.69
N HIS A 75 8.91 10.97 10.64
CA HIS A 75 8.28 11.39 9.40
C HIS A 75 7.66 10.17 8.76
N THR A 76 6.37 10.23 8.45
CA THR A 76 5.64 9.10 7.90
C THR A 76 5.09 9.42 6.54
N LEU A 77 5.24 8.50 5.60
CA LEU A 77 4.68 8.58 4.25
C LEU A 77 3.83 7.35 3.95
N MET A 78 2.64 7.56 3.40
CA MET A 78 1.81 6.51 2.82
C MET A 78 1.34 6.94 1.43
N ALA A 79 1.63 6.12 0.43
CA ALA A 79 1.21 6.38 -0.93
C ALA A 79 0.75 5.09 -1.62
N ASP A 80 -0.31 5.21 -2.39
CA ASP A 80 -0.83 4.15 -3.25
C ASP A 80 -0.72 4.64 -4.69
N ASP A 81 -0.52 3.74 -5.66
CA ASP A 81 -0.54 4.07 -7.10
C ASP A 81 -1.96 4.00 -7.72
N TRP A 82 -2.97 3.76 -6.87
CA TRP A 82 -4.38 3.64 -7.19
C TRP A 82 -5.21 4.39 -6.15
N GLY A 83 -6.21 5.15 -6.59
CA GLY A 83 -7.02 6.01 -5.73
C GLY A 83 -7.91 5.24 -4.77
N SER A 84 -8.36 4.04 -5.15
CA SER A 84 -9.07 3.14 -4.24
C SER A 84 -8.07 2.23 -3.53
N ASN A 85 -7.35 2.77 -2.55
CA ASN A 85 -6.35 2.05 -1.78
C ASN A 85 -6.83 0.69 -1.23
N ALA A 86 -5.88 -0.16 -0.83
CA ALA A 86 -6.13 -1.58 -0.53
C ALA A 86 -7.18 -1.85 0.57
N ILE A 87 -7.44 -0.88 1.47
CA ILE A 87 -8.40 -1.02 2.58
C ILE A 87 -9.77 -0.39 2.28
N ALA A 88 -9.83 0.63 1.42
CA ALA A 88 -11.07 1.34 1.09
C ALA A 88 -11.82 0.73 -0.12
N TYR A 89 -11.14 -0.05 -0.97
CA TYR A 89 -11.81 -0.71 -2.08
C TYR A 89 -12.80 -1.81 -1.61
N PRO A 90 -13.95 -2.00 -2.30
CA PRO A 90 -14.52 -1.14 -3.35
C PRO A 90 -15.35 0.03 -2.80
N TYR A 91 -16.03 -0.15 -1.67
CA TYR A 91 -16.95 0.82 -1.08
C TYR A 91 -16.85 0.78 0.44
N CYS A 92 -15.64 0.73 0.94
CA CYS A 92 -15.36 0.59 2.36
C CYS A 92 -14.70 1.83 2.90
N TRP A 93 -14.83 2.01 4.20
CA TRP A 93 -14.16 3.10 4.86
C TRP A 93 -12.64 2.86 4.86
N GLY A 94 -11.90 3.93 4.62
CA GLY A 94 -10.48 4.03 4.94
C GLY A 94 -10.30 4.60 6.35
N PHE A 95 -9.38 5.56 6.46
CA PHE A 95 -9.22 6.37 7.66
C PHE A 95 -9.89 7.74 7.47
N LEU A 96 -10.55 8.27 8.50
CA LEU A 96 -11.01 9.65 8.53
C LEU A 96 -9.84 10.61 8.79
N ARG A 97 -8.96 10.25 9.72
CA ARG A 97 -7.69 10.94 9.95
C ARG A 97 -6.63 10.42 8.99
N PRO A 98 -5.78 11.28 8.39
CA PRO A 98 -4.70 10.83 7.53
C PRO A 98 -3.83 9.72 8.19
N PRO A 99 -3.57 8.60 7.49
CA PRO A 99 -2.78 7.48 8.00
C PRO A 99 -1.32 7.85 8.31
N ALA A 100 -0.78 8.81 7.56
CA ALA A 100 0.59 9.29 7.63
C ALA A 100 0.63 10.83 7.56
N LYS A 101 1.78 11.45 7.89
CA LYS A 101 2.00 12.91 7.74
C LYS A 101 2.00 13.31 6.26
N HIS A 102 2.62 12.47 5.43
CA HIS A 102 2.67 12.57 3.99
C HIS A 102 1.73 11.52 3.40
N TYR A 103 0.63 11.96 2.78
CA TYR A 103 -0.41 11.05 2.32
C TYR A 103 -0.85 11.40 0.89
N MET A 104 -0.64 10.47 -0.04
CA MET A 104 -0.79 10.72 -1.48
C MET A 104 -2.22 10.55 -2.00
N THR A 105 -3.09 9.85 -1.28
CA THR A 105 -4.44 9.51 -1.78
C THR A 105 -5.25 10.70 -2.28
N PRO A 106 -5.21 11.92 -1.69
CA PRO A 106 -5.90 13.08 -2.27
C PRO A 106 -5.49 13.36 -3.73
N PHE A 107 -4.19 13.25 -4.05
CA PHE A 107 -3.69 13.41 -5.42
C PHE A 107 -4.16 12.26 -6.32
N GLN A 108 -4.10 11.02 -5.86
CA GLN A 108 -4.59 9.87 -6.63
C GLN A 108 -6.08 9.99 -6.96
N ARG A 109 -6.90 10.36 -5.96
CA ARG A 109 -8.35 10.58 -6.15
C ARG A 109 -8.61 11.69 -7.15
N ARG A 110 -7.89 12.82 -7.06
CA ARG A 110 -8.00 13.90 -8.02
C ARG A 110 -7.67 13.45 -9.45
N ARG A 111 -6.71 12.54 -9.64
CA ARG A 111 -6.36 12.01 -10.98
C ARG A 111 -7.42 11.06 -11.55
N GLU A 112 -8.15 10.36 -10.71
CA GLU A 112 -9.17 9.38 -11.11
C GLU A 112 -10.57 9.98 -11.25
N GLU A 113 -10.75 11.27 -10.92
CA GLU A 113 -11.99 11.99 -11.14
C GLU A 113 -12.27 12.16 -12.65
N ILE A 114 -13.55 12.13 -13.02
CA ILE A 114 -14.00 12.20 -14.43
C ILE A 114 -13.52 13.48 -15.13
N ASP A 115 -13.41 14.60 -14.39
CA ASP A 115 -12.97 15.90 -14.92
C ASP A 115 -11.44 16.08 -14.91
N ALA A 116 -10.67 15.09 -14.45
CA ALA A 116 -9.22 15.13 -14.36
C ALA A 116 -8.49 14.94 -15.70
N VAL A 117 -9.18 15.17 -16.82
CA VAL A 117 -8.71 14.90 -18.19
C VAL A 117 -7.34 15.50 -18.46
N MET A 118 -7.07 16.73 -18.00
CA MET A 118 -5.76 17.37 -18.17
C MET A 118 -4.64 16.60 -17.45
N LEU A 119 -4.88 16.11 -16.22
CA LEU A 119 -3.88 15.34 -15.48
C LEU A 119 -3.63 13.99 -16.14
N THR A 120 -4.69 13.31 -16.57
CA THR A 120 -4.60 12.02 -17.26
C THR A 120 -3.90 12.15 -18.60
N ASN A 121 -4.24 13.14 -19.41
CA ASN A 121 -3.59 13.42 -20.69
C ASN A 121 -2.12 13.77 -20.51
N THR A 122 -1.80 14.67 -19.57
CA THR A 122 -0.40 15.04 -19.29
C THR A 122 0.41 13.81 -18.85
N SER A 123 -0.15 12.94 -18.01
CA SER A 123 0.52 11.70 -17.60
C SER A 123 0.81 10.79 -18.80
N ALA A 124 -0.18 10.63 -19.69
CA ALA A 124 -0.06 9.81 -20.89
C ALA A 124 0.97 10.39 -21.89
N GLU A 125 0.96 11.70 -22.11
CA GLU A 125 1.91 12.40 -22.98
C GLU A 125 3.36 12.31 -22.47
N LEU A 126 3.54 12.28 -21.14
CA LEU A 126 4.84 12.10 -20.51
C LEU A 126 5.27 10.63 -20.42
N CYS A 127 4.43 9.68 -20.87
CA CYS A 127 4.61 8.24 -20.64
C CYS A 127 4.88 7.93 -19.15
N HIS A 128 4.20 8.65 -18.25
CA HIS A 128 4.43 8.58 -16.83
C HIS A 128 3.39 7.68 -16.14
N GLU A 129 3.83 6.54 -15.65
CA GLU A 129 2.98 5.55 -15.00
C GLU A 129 2.66 5.93 -13.55
N THR A 130 1.58 5.37 -13.00
CA THR A 130 1.10 5.70 -11.66
C THR A 130 2.13 5.42 -10.56
N PHE A 131 2.90 4.34 -10.68
CA PHE A 131 3.95 3.98 -9.73
C PHE A 131 5.16 4.93 -9.79
N GLN A 132 5.34 5.67 -10.89
CA GLN A 132 6.40 6.66 -11.02
C GLN A 132 6.07 7.91 -10.19
N TYR A 133 4.79 8.25 -10.04
CA TYR A 133 4.38 9.29 -9.09
C TYR A 133 4.63 8.86 -7.64
N THR A 134 4.32 7.62 -7.26
CA THR A 134 4.53 7.14 -5.88
C THR A 134 6.02 7.06 -5.54
N SER A 135 6.85 6.56 -6.45
CA SER A 135 8.31 6.52 -6.28
C SER A 135 8.94 7.91 -6.28
N GLY A 136 8.53 8.83 -7.16
CA GLY A 136 9.01 10.21 -7.13
C GLY A 136 8.62 10.95 -5.85
N TYR A 137 7.46 10.62 -5.25
CA TYR A 137 7.09 11.15 -3.93
C TYR A 137 7.96 10.55 -2.81
N LEU A 138 8.28 9.26 -2.90
CA LEU A 138 9.22 8.61 -1.99
C LEU A 138 10.61 9.23 -2.04
N GLU A 139 11.15 9.52 -3.24
CA GLU A 139 12.47 10.18 -3.39
C GLU A 139 12.50 11.55 -2.72
N GLN A 140 11.47 12.38 -2.97
CA GLN A 140 11.35 13.69 -2.36
C GLN A 140 11.26 13.60 -0.83
N PHE A 141 10.49 12.64 -0.32
CA PHE A 141 10.36 12.38 1.11
C PHE A 141 11.68 11.94 1.74
N MET A 142 12.38 11.00 1.10
CA MET A 142 13.70 10.52 1.55
C MET A 142 14.72 11.66 1.57
N ALA A 143 14.74 12.51 0.54
CA ALA A 143 15.64 13.66 0.46
C ALA A 143 15.32 14.72 1.52
N ALA A 144 14.04 15.04 1.73
CA ALA A 144 13.60 16.08 2.66
C ALA A 144 13.96 15.77 4.12
N TYR A 145 13.96 14.49 4.52
CA TYR A 145 14.25 14.07 5.90
C TYR A 145 15.46 13.15 6.02
N LYS A 146 16.44 13.30 5.14
CA LYS A 146 17.63 12.42 4.99
C LYS A 146 18.35 12.07 6.30
N ASN A 147 18.34 12.97 7.29
CA ASN A 147 19.03 12.81 8.57
C ASN A 147 18.07 12.64 9.76
N GLU A 148 16.79 12.34 9.49
CA GLU A 148 15.76 12.19 10.50
C GLU A 148 15.10 10.81 10.39
N SER A 149 14.41 10.37 11.44
CA SER A 149 13.73 9.08 11.41
C SER A 149 12.52 9.12 10.46
N GLN A 150 12.52 8.22 9.48
CA GLN A 150 11.54 8.12 8.41
C GLN A 150 10.87 6.74 8.42
N LEU A 151 9.58 6.69 8.05
CA LEU A 151 8.88 5.46 7.69
C LEU A 151 7.99 5.71 6.47
N GLY A 152 8.34 5.13 5.33
CA GLY A 152 7.56 5.19 4.10
C GLY A 152 6.85 3.86 3.82
N PHE A 153 5.62 3.94 3.34
CA PHE A 153 4.86 2.80 2.86
C PHE A 153 4.27 3.11 1.48
N ILE A 154 4.65 2.31 0.49
CA ILE A 154 4.16 2.41 -0.89
C ILE A 154 3.39 1.14 -1.24
N TRP A 155 2.16 1.30 -1.74
CA TRP A 155 1.36 0.19 -2.26
C TRP A 155 1.13 0.39 -3.77
N ASN A 156 1.80 -0.42 -4.59
CA ASN A 156 1.60 -0.41 -6.04
C ASN A 156 0.60 -1.48 -6.44
N SER A 157 -0.66 -1.08 -6.64
CA SER A 157 -1.71 -1.88 -7.26
C SER A 157 -1.57 -1.88 -8.78
N ASN A 158 -1.66 -0.71 -9.41
CA ASN A 158 -1.73 -0.56 -10.87
C ASN A 158 -0.49 -1.11 -11.59
N LEU A 159 0.70 -1.03 -10.98
CA LEU A 159 1.93 -1.58 -11.56
C LEU A 159 1.81 -3.06 -11.98
N ALA A 160 1.11 -3.89 -11.20
CA ALA A 160 1.06 -5.34 -11.44
C ALA A 160 -0.32 -5.97 -11.20
N HIS A 161 -1.40 -5.18 -11.24
CA HIS A 161 -2.75 -5.67 -10.93
C HIS A 161 -3.24 -6.70 -11.95
N ASP A 162 -3.13 -6.38 -13.24
CA ASP A 162 -3.81 -7.13 -14.32
C ASP A 162 -2.90 -8.16 -15.00
N TYR A 163 -1.58 -8.07 -14.80
CA TYR A 163 -0.60 -8.89 -15.51
C TYR A 163 0.42 -9.48 -14.55
N GLN A 164 0.55 -10.83 -14.55
CA GLN A 164 1.52 -11.55 -13.71
C GLN A 164 2.98 -11.12 -13.95
N ASN A 165 3.29 -10.72 -15.19
CA ASN A 165 4.61 -10.25 -15.59
C ASN A 165 4.70 -8.72 -15.69
N GLY A 166 3.66 -8.00 -15.26
CA GLY A 166 3.61 -6.54 -15.32
C GLY A 166 4.58 -5.85 -14.36
N LEU A 167 5.27 -6.59 -13.49
CA LEU A 167 6.23 -5.97 -12.58
C LEU A 167 7.58 -5.65 -13.25
N TYR A 168 8.02 -6.48 -14.19
CA TYR A 168 9.42 -6.49 -14.65
C TYR A 168 9.83 -5.23 -15.45
N HIS A 169 8.90 -4.49 -16.06
CA HIS A 169 9.26 -3.25 -16.77
C HIS A 169 9.67 -2.12 -15.82
N ALA A 170 9.30 -2.21 -14.54
CA ALA A 170 9.68 -1.23 -13.52
C ALA A 170 11.03 -1.54 -12.86
N ASP A 171 11.67 -2.68 -13.14
CA ASP A 171 12.95 -3.07 -12.51
C ASP A 171 14.03 -2.00 -12.73
N ASP A 172 14.16 -1.51 -13.96
CA ASP A 172 15.11 -0.46 -14.35
C ASP A 172 14.87 0.86 -13.60
N HIS A 173 13.62 1.18 -13.31
CA HIS A 173 13.24 2.38 -12.57
C HIS A 173 13.69 2.25 -11.11
N PHE A 174 13.30 1.18 -10.43
CA PHE A 174 13.65 0.95 -9.03
C PHE A 174 15.15 0.69 -8.81
N TYR A 175 15.86 0.17 -9.81
CA TYR A 175 17.32 0.01 -9.74
C TYR A 175 18.08 1.34 -9.72
N ARG A 176 17.50 2.41 -10.29
CA ARG A 176 18.14 3.73 -10.42
C ARG A 176 17.79 4.70 -9.30
N MET A 177 16.76 4.39 -8.50
CA MET A 177 16.37 5.15 -7.31
C MET A 177 17.44 5.06 -6.22
#